data_AF-A0A841LSB8-F1
#
_entry.id   AF-A0A841LSB8-F1
#
_cell.length_a   1.000
_cell.length_b   1.000
_cell.length_c   1.000
_cell.angle_alpha   90.00
_cell.angle_beta   90.00
_cell.angle_gamma   90.00
#
_symmetry.space_group_name_H-M   'P 1'
#
loop_
_entity.id
_entity.type
_entity.pdbx_description
1 polymer ?
#
loop_
_entity_poly.entity_id
_entity_poly.type
_entity_poly.pdbx_seq_one_letter_code
_entity_poly.pdbx_strand_id
1 'polypeptide(L)'
;MDKQNFSIIAPEALAQMLQKKLAEGEIEIGFAQEGENTMSVVTKDEYNTDQEFSLHYHSNGFFEIVYRFYDDDHTGGWIILSHILSEEEIRMLPEGLQPLMAKVAHSGNPIKITGRQLASPNKI
;
A
#
# COMPACT_ATOMS: atom_id res chain seq x y z
N MET A 1 -18.25 8.78 6.92
CA MET A 1 -17.14 8.30 7.79
C MET A 1 -16.21 9.47 8.03
N ASP A 2 -16.02 9.92 9.27
CA ASP A 2 -15.24 11.12 9.58
C ASP A 2 -13.74 10.87 9.43
N LYS A 3 -12.97 11.90 9.02
CA LYS A 3 -11.50 11.83 8.87
C LYS A 3 -10.80 11.34 10.14
N GLN A 4 -11.33 11.68 11.33
CA GLN A 4 -10.81 11.18 12.62
C GLN A 4 -10.88 9.66 12.74
N ASN A 5 -11.94 9.02 12.22
CA ASN A 5 -12.07 7.57 12.26
C ASN A 5 -11.08 6.90 11.32
N PHE A 6 -10.82 7.49 10.14
CA PHE A 6 -9.85 6.94 9.20
C PHE A 6 -8.41 7.02 9.73
N SER A 7 -8.03 8.12 10.39
CA SER A 7 -6.69 8.23 10.99
C SER A 7 -6.43 7.22 12.11
N ILE A 8 -7.47 6.78 12.84
CA ILE A 8 -7.35 5.71 13.85
C ILE A 8 -7.30 4.32 13.18
N ILE A 9 -8.03 4.15 12.08
CA ILE A 9 -8.10 2.89 11.33
C ILE A 9 -6.83 2.67 10.49
N ALA A 10 -6.16 3.72 10.01
CA ALA A 10 -5.04 3.60 9.08
C ALA A 10 -3.85 2.80 9.64
N PRO A 11 -3.36 3.01 10.88
CA PRO A 11 -2.29 2.19 11.46
C PRO A 11 -2.70 0.71 11.61
N GLU A 12 -3.93 0.46 12.07
CA GLU A 12 -4.42 -0.90 12.30
C GLU A 12 -4.63 -1.64 10.98
N ALA A 13 -5.25 -0.99 10.00
CA ALA A 13 -5.49 -1.52 8.67
C ALA A 13 -4.17 -1.76 7.92
N LEU A 14 -3.16 -0.90 8.11
CA LEU A 14 -1.80 -1.12 7.59
C LEU A 14 -1.20 -2.40 8.14
N ALA A 15 -1.23 -2.57 9.46
CA ALA A 15 -0.69 -3.74 10.13
C ALA A 15 -1.39 -5.02 9.65
N GLN A 16 -2.72 -5.00 9.53
CA GLN A 16 -3.50 -6.13 9.03
C GLN A 16 -3.21 -6.44 7.56
N MET A 17 -3.13 -5.41 6.70
CA MET A 17 -2.78 -5.58 5.28
C MET A 17 -1.41 -6.24 5.14
N LEU A 18 -0.40 -5.70 5.81
CA LEU A 18 0.97 -6.21 5.74
C LEU A 18 1.07 -7.62 6.30
N GLN A 19 0.48 -7.90 7.46
CA GLN A 19 0.47 -9.25 8.03
C GLN A 19 -0.15 -10.27 7.08
N LYS A 20 -1.30 -9.94 6.48
CA LYS A 20 -1.97 -10.81 5.52
C LYS A 20 -1.11 -11.05 4.27
N LYS A 21 -0.53 -9.99 3.69
CA LYS A 21 0.38 -10.09 2.54
C LYS A 21 1.63 -10.91 2.83
N LEU A 22 2.22 -10.75 4.01
CA LEU A 22 3.36 -11.56 4.45
C LEU A 22 2.97 -13.04 4.61
N ALA A 23 1.72 -13.34 5.00
CA ALA A 23 1.21 -14.70 5.17
C ALA A 23 0.82 -15.40 3.85
N GLU A 24 0.37 -14.64 2.84
CA GLU A 24 -0.01 -15.14 1.51
C GLU A 24 1.18 -15.61 0.64
N GLY A 25 2.40 -15.33 1.08
CA GLY A 25 3.62 -15.90 0.51
C GLY A 25 4.24 -15.08 -0.62
N GLU A 26 3.46 -14.61 -1.59
CA GLU A 26 3.92 -13.73 -2.67
C GLU A 26 3.28 -12.33 -2.56
N ILE A 27 4.12 -11.31 -2.66
CA ILE A 27 3.77 -9.89 -2.62
C ILE A 27 4.24 -9.31 -3.94
N GLU A 28 3.31 -8.69 -4.66
CA GLU A 28 3.61 -7.92 -5.87
C GLU A 28 3.73 -6.44 -5.51
N ILE A 29 4.85 -5.83 -5.90
CA ILE A 29 5.04 -4.39 -5.88
C ILE A 29 4.92 -3.92 -7.34
N GLY A 30 3.77 -3.33 -7.66
CA GLY A 30 3.44 -2.80 -8.97
C GLY A 30 3.95 -1.38 -9.19
N PHE A 31 3.91 -0.92 -10.44
CA PHE A 31 4.17 0.46 -10.83
C PHE A 31 2.86 1.12 -11.26
N ALA A 32 2.63 2.34 -10.80
CA ALA A 32 1.50 3.17 -11.21
C ALA A 32 1.95 4.60 -11.52
N GLN A 33 1.20 5.27 -12.38
CA GLN A 33 1.43 6.67 -12.74
C GLN A 33 0.11 7.43 -12.71
N GLU A 34 0.09 8.56 -12.01
CA GLU A 34 -1.02 9.49 -11.97
C GLU A 34 -0.53 10.88 -12.39
N GLY A 35 -0.83 11.27 -13.63
CA GLY A 35 -0.26 12.47 -14.24
C GLY A 35 1.26 12.40 -14.32
N GLU A 36 1.96 13.33 -13.68
CA GLU A 36 3.43 13.36 -13.58
C GLU A 36 3.97 12.58 -12.37
N ASN A 37 3.10 12.12 -11.46
CA ASN A 37 3.52 11.39 -10.27
C ASN A 37 3.63 9.90 -10.56
N THR A 38 4.83 9.36 -10.44
CA THR A 38 5.09 7.91 -10.45
C THR A 38 5.11 7.37 -9.04
N MET A 39 4.52 6.21 -8.84
CA MET A 39 4.48 5.54 -7.54
C MET A 39 4.62 4.03 -7.71
N SER A 40 5.13 3.37 -6.69
CA SER A 40 4.98 1.92 -6.58
C SER A 40 3.82 1.58 -5.66
N VAL A 41 3.11 0.50 -5.96
CA VAL A 41 1.87 0.14 -5.28
C VAL A 41 1.94 -1.30 -4.80
N VAL A 42 1.59 -1.52 -3.53
CA VAL A 42 1.26 -2.83 -2.99
C VAL A 42 -0.23 -2.85 -2.72
N THR A 43 -0.99 -3.62 -3.49
CA THR A 43 -2.44 -3.71 -3.32
C THR A 43 -2.82 -5.03 -2.67
N LYS A 44 -3.74 -4.95 -1.71
CA LYS A 44 -4.53 -6.08 -1.26
C LYS A 44 -5.78 -6.17 -2.12
N ASP A 45 -5.66 -6.90 -3.22
CA ASP A 45 -6.80 -7.29 -4.04
C ASP A 45 -7.50 -8.48 -3.39
N GLU A 46 -8.72 -8.29 -2.93
CA GLU A 46 -9.64 -9.40 -2.68
C GLU A 46 -10.59 -9.47 -3.89
N TYR A 47 -10.51 -10.56 -4.67
CA TYR A 47 -11.42 -10.76 -5.81
C TYR A 47 -12.88 -10.74 -5.32
N ASN A 48 -13.74 -9.99 -6.02
CA ASN A 48 -15.16 -9.78 -5.70
C ASN A 48 -15.44 -8.96 -4.42
N THR A 49 -14.51 -8.10 -3.97
CA THR A 49 -14.83 -7.12 -2.93
C THR A 49 -15.05 -5.75 -3.53
N ASP A 50 -16.11 -5.06 -3.10
CA ASP A 50 -16.36 -3.63 -3.35
C ASP A 50 -15.39 -2.73 -2.56
N GLN A 51 -14.21 -3.25 -2.22
CA GLN A 51 -13.23 -2.65 -1.32
C GLN A 51 -11.82 -3.00 -1.79
N GLU A 52 -10.96 -2.00 -1.85
CA GLU A 52 -9.55 -2.13 -2.18
C GLU A 52 -8.73 -1.39 -1.15
N PHE A 53 -7.61 -1.97 -0.73
CA PHE A 53 -6.67 -1.32 0.17
C PHE A 53 -5.26 -1.43 -0.42
N SER A 54 -4.58 -0.30 -0.58
CA SER A 54 -3.25 -0.23 -1.16
C SER A 54 -2.30 0.65 -0.35
N LEU A 55 -1.02 0.29 -0.40
CA LEU A 55 0.08 1.11 0.08
C LEU A 55 0.84 1.64 -1.13
N HIS A 56 0.93 2.96 -1.20
CA HIS A 56 1.63 3.69 -2.25
C HIS A 56 2.95 4.22 -1.70
N TYR A 57 4.01 4.15 -2.51
CA TYR A 57 5.25 4.89 -2.28
C TYR A 57 5.45 5.84 -3.46
N HIS A 58 5.38 7.13 -3.16
CA HIS A 58 5.47 8.21 -4.14
C HIS A 58 6.93 8.54 -4.45
N SER A 59 7.21 9.03 -5.65
CA SER A 59 8.56 9.42 -6.08
C SER A 59 9.19 10.53 -5.24
N ASN A 60 8.38 11.32 -4.53
CA ASN A 60 8.81 12.34 -3.57
C ASN A 60 9.18 11.78 -2.18
N GLY A 61 9.10 10.46 -1.97
CA GLY A 61 9.59 9.77 -0.79
C GLY A 61 8.57 9.51 0.32
N PHE A 62 7.29 9.85 0.11
CA PHE A 62 6.24 9.61 1.10
C PHE A 62 5.48 8.31 0.85
N PHE A 63 5.06 7.68 1.94
CA PHE A 63 4.10 6.59 1.91
C PHE A 63 2.68 7.11 2.10
N GLU A 64 1.74 6.54 1.36
CA GLU A 64 0.32 6.81 1.50
C GLU A 64 -0.45 5.50 1.51
N ILE A 65 -1.37 5.37 2.46
CA ILE A 65 -2.39 4.33 2.42
C ILE A 65 -3.59 4.88 1.67
N VAL A 66 -4.10 4.10 0.72
CA VAL A 66 -5.33 4.39 0.00
C VAL A 66 -6.32 3.26 0.24
N TYR A 67 -7.51 3.62 0.71
CA TYR A 67 -8.64 2.71 0.83
C TYR A 67 -9.76 3.20 -0.09
N ARG A 68 -10.22 2.30 -0.96
CA ARG A 68 -11.30 2.58 -1.90
C ARG A 68 -12.44 1.62 -1.59
N PHE A 69 -13.66 2.12 -1.62
CA PHE A 69 -14.82 1.26 -1.55
C PHE A 69 -15.94 1.79 -2.45
N TYR A 70 -16.69 0.89 -3.05
CA TYR A 70 -17.82 1.24 -3.91
C TYR A 70 -19.06 1.42 -3.04
N ASP A 71 -19.73 2.56 -3.16
CA ASP A 71 -20.95 2.88 -2.44
C ASP A 71 -22.10 3.06 -3.44
N ASP A 72 -22.75 1.94 -3.76
CA ASP A 72 -23.92 1.90 -4.65
C ASP A 72 -25.13 2.62 -4.02
N ASP A 73 -25.23 2.62 -2.69
CA ASP A 73 -26.39 3.14 -1.96
C ASP A 73 -26.44 4.67 -1.92
N HIS A 74 -25.30 5.37 -1.93
CA HIS A 74 -25.26 6.84 -1.82
C HIS A 74 -24.67 7.56 -3.02
N THR A 75 -23.50 7.12 -3.51
CA THR A 75 -22.75 7.88 -4.53
C THR A 75 -22.82 7.25 -5.91
N GLY A 76 -23.15 5.96 -6.02
CA GLY A 76 -23.06 5.20 -7.26
C GLY A 76 -21.62 5.14 -7.80
N GLY A 77 -20.63 5.22 -6.91
CA GLY A 77 -19.23 5.45 -7.27
C GLY A 77 -18.24 5.02 -6.19
N TRP A 78 -16.96 5.09 -6.55
CA TRP A 78 -15.87 4.81 -5.62
C TRP A 78 -15.65 5.98 -4.67
N ILE A 79 -15.71 5.70 -3.38
CA ILE A 79 -15.26 6.59 -2.33
C ILE A 79 -13.81 6.25 -2.01
N ILE A 80 -12.96 7.27 -2.00
CA ILE A 80 -11.52 7.14 -1.74
C ILE A 80 -11.18 7.85 -0.44
N LEU A 81 -10.57 7.11 0.48
CA LEU A 81 -9.98 7.62 1.70
C LEU A 81 -8.46 7.41 1.63
N SER A 82 -7.68 8.44 1.98
CA SER A 82 -6.23 8.31 2.00
C SER A 82 -5.58 8.97 3.22
N HIS A 83 -4.41 8.45 3.60
CA HIS A 83 -3.64 8.88 4.77
C HIS A 83 -2.14 8.77 4.46
N ILE A 84 -1.43 9.89 4.60
CA ILE A 84 0.03 9.93 4.47
C ILE A 84 0.61 9.41 5.79
N LEU A 85 1.52 8.43 5.70
CA LEU A 85 2.12 7.83 6.87
C LEU A 85 3.07 8.80 7.59
N SER A 86 2.94 8.84 8.91
CA SER A 86 3.91 9.42 9.83
C SER A 86 5.18 8.57 9.92
N GLU A 87 6.25 9.14 10.48
CA GLU A 87 7.50 8.41 10.71
C GLU A 87 7.32 7.18 11.60
N GLU A 88 6.42 7.23 12.59
CA GLU A 88 6.14 6.12 13.48
C GLU A 88 5.47 4.96 12.73
N GLU A 89 4.50 5.26 11.86
CA GLU A 89 3.83 4.27 11.01
C GLU A 89 4.80 3.68 9.98
N ILE A 90 5.71 4.49 9.43
CA ILE A 90 6.76 4.01 8.51
C ILE A 90 7.69 3.00 9.21
N ARG A 91 8.01 3.20 10.49
CA ARG A 91 8.83 2.24 11.27
C ARG A 91 8.14 0.90 11.49
N MET A 92 6.84 0.80 11.28
CA MET A 92 6.10 -0.47 11.33
C MET A 92 6.20 -1.27 10.03
N LEU A 93 6.68 -0.65 8.94
CA LEU A 93 6.88 -1.33 7.66
C LEU A 93 8.08 -2.29 7.72
N PRO A 94 8.06 -3.41 6.96
CA PRO A 94 9.24 -4.24 6.80
C PRO A 94 10.41 -3.43 6.23
N GLU A 95 11.61 -3.57 6.80
CA GLU A 95 12.79 -2.79 6.41
C GLU A 95 13.11 -2.88 4.90
N GLY A 96 12.89 -4.05 4.29
CA GLY A 96 13.12 -4.26 2.86
C GLY A 96 12.06 -3.63 1.94
N LEU A 97 10.92 -3.17 2.47
CA LEU A 97 9.79 -2.72 1.65
C LEU A 97 10.08 -1.39 0.96
N GLN A 98 10.57 -0.40 1.71
CA GLN A 98 10.87 0.93 1.17
C GLN A 98 11.89 0.92 0.03
N PRO A 99 13.08 0.30 0.14
CA PRO A 99 14.04 0.31 -0.96
C PRO A 99 13.53 -0.41 -2.21
N LEU A 100 12.72 -1.47 -2.04
CA LEU A 100 12.12 -2.20 -3.15
C LEU A 100 11.03 -1.37 -3.86
N MET A 101 10.16 -0.72 -3.08
CA MET A 101 9.14 0.20 -3.59
C MET A 101 9.78 1.39 -4.32
N ALA A 102 10.81 2.00 -3.74
CA ALA A 102 11.57 3.07 -4.40
C ALA A 102 12.18 2.61 -5.75
N LYS A 103 12.73 1.39 -5.81
CA LYS A 103 13.27 0.82 -7.04
C LYS A 103 12.18 0.65 -8.11
N VAL A 104 10.99 0.18 -7.75
CA VAL A 104 9.87 0.03 -8.68
C VAL A 104 9.39 1.39 -9.17
N ALA A 105 9.19 2.35 -8.26
CA ALA A 105 8.77 3.71 -8.59
C ALA A 105 9.75 4.40 -9.56
N HIS A 106 11.05 4.14 -9.43
CA HIS A 106 12.07 4.71 -10.31
C HIS A 106 12.21 3.96 -11.64
N SER A 107 12.17 2.63 -11.62
CA SER A 107 12.47 1.81 -12.80
C SER A 107 11.26 1.51 -13.68
N GLY A 108 10.04 1.70 -13.17
CA GLY A 108 8.80 1.34 -13.85
C GLY A 108 8.54 -0.17 -13.92
N ASN A 109 9.44 -1.00 -13.39
CA ASN A 109 9.36 -2.46 -13.51
C ASN A 109 8.78 -3.07 -12.24
N PRO A 110 7.61 -3.73 -12.31
CA PRO A 110 7.05 -4.46 -11.17
C PRO A 110 7.97 -5.57 -10.69
N ILE A 111 7.87 -5.91 -9.41
CA ILE A 111 8.60 -7.04 -8.80
C ILE A 111 7.67 -7.90 -7.96
N LYS A 112 7.96 -9.20 -7.96
CA LYS A 112 7.35 -10.19 -7.08
C LYS A 112 8.37 -10.66 -6.07
N ILE A 113 7.98 -10.63 -4.81
CA ILE A 113 8.83 -10.97 -3.67
C ILE A 113 8.03 -11.74 -2.64
N THR A 114 8.72 -12.39 -1.73
CA THR A 114 8.08 -13.06 -0.59
C THR A 114 8.19 -12.23 0.68
N GLY A 115 7.30 -12.46 1.64
CA GLY A 115 7.39 -11.78 2.94
C GLY A 115 8.71 -12.04 3.68
N ARG A 116 9.33 -13.20 3.44
CA ARG A 116 10.68 -13.51 3.96
C ARG A 116 11.76 -12.60 3.39
N GLN A 117 11.67 -12.23 2.11
CA GLN A 117 12.62 -11.33 1.45
C GLN A 117 12.46 -9.88 1.95
N LEU A 118 11.24 -9.48 2.34
CA LEU A 118 10.97 -8.18 2.95
C LEU A 118 11.56 -8.03 4.37
N ALA A 119 11.51 -9.09 5.17
CA ALA A 119 12.01 -9.10 6.54
C ALA A 119 13.54 -9.24 6.66
N SER A 120 14.27 -9.43 5.57
CA SER A 120 15.73 -9.61 5.56
C SER A 120 16.33 -9.16 4.22
N PRO A 121 16.48 -7.84 3.99
CA PRO A 121 16.93 -7.30 2.70
C PRO A 121 18.34 -7.73 2.28
N ASN A 122 19.18 -8.22 3.21
CA ASN A 122 20.57 -8.65 2.95
C ASN A 122 20.71 -10.06 2.32
N LYS A 123 19.66 -10.64 1.72
CA LYS A 123 19.68 -11.98 1.12
C LYS A 123 19.22 -12.05 -0.34
N ILE A 124 19.15 -10.91 -1.03
CA ILE A 124 18.80 -10.83 -2.46
C ILE A 124 20.05 -10.57 -3.29
#